data_AF-A0AA38L846-F1
#
_entry.id   AF-A0AA38L846-F1
#
_cell.length_a   1.000
_cell.length_b   1.000
_cell.length_c   1.000
_cell.angle_alpha   90.00
_cell.angle_beta   90.00
_cell.angle_gamma   90.00
#
_symmetry.space_group_name_H-M   'P 1'
#
loop_
_entity.id
_entity.type
_entity.pdbx_description
1 polymer ?
#
loop_
_entity_poly.entity_id
_entity_poly.type
_entity_poly.pdbx_seq_one_letter_code
_entity_poly.pdbx_strand_id
1 'polypeptide(L)'
;MNQMETEKTARVFCIGPQYGGLKSDETSLGSMESEKSPVKDMACLGLRAFKGLRPDEKESLLFGSLLSRREWFCLTGGKIAIHDEDSNSVTDLKNENNPAENSDLIVSFGEMLIDFVPTASGVSLAVAPAFKKAPGGAPANVAVGIAKLGGHAAFIGKVGDDEFGHMLADILMENGVVDKGLLFDINARTALAFVTLRSDGEREFMFYRNPSADMLLTEAELDKDLIQQARIFHYGSISLITEPCRTAHLAAMKMAKNSGALLSYDPNVRLPLWPSPEQARKAIFSIWDEADVIKVSDDEVAFLTNGGDYEKDEVIETLMRPGLKLLLVTEGEKGCRYYSKGFRGKINGLAVNTVDTTGAGDAYVAALLTELVKDMSLLEDEKRLREVLLFANGAGAITTTEKGAIPALPDRAAVMSLLSKTQAL
;
A
#
# COMPACT_ATOMS: atom_id res chain seq x y z
N MET A 1 36.03 -38.94 -10.76
CA MET A 1 35.24 -39.64 -11.80
C MET A 1 33.80 -39.19 -11.62
N ASN A 2 33.28 -38.57 -12.66
CA ASN A 2 32.09 -37.73 -12.83
C ASN A 2 30.88 -37.97 -11.90
N GLN A 3 30.33 -36.87 -11.36
CA GLN A 3 28.90 -36.77 -11.05
C GLN A 3 28.14 -36.87 -12.39
N MET A 4 27.26 -37.86 -12.51
CA MET A 4 26.30 -37.90 -13.62
C MET A 4 25.22 -36.86 -13.34
N GLU A 5 25.18 -35.79 -14.13
CA GLU A 5 23.95 -35.01 -14.31
C GLU A 5 22.92 -35.91 -14.97
N THR A 6 21.84 -36.24 -14.27
CA THR A 6 20.65 -36.84 -14.89
C THR A 6 19.87 -35.75 -15.60
N GLU A 7 20.01 -35.65 -16.92
CA GLU A 7 19.07 -34.90 -17.78
C GLU A 7 17.67 -35.51 -17.64
N LYS A 8 16.73 -34.76 -17.07
CA LYS A 8 15.31 -35.14 -17.01
C LYS A 8 14.62 -34.66 -18.28
N THR A 9 14.36 -35.56 -19.24
CA THR A 9 13.62 -35.24 -20.46
C THR A 9 12.11 -35.35 -20.21
N ALA A 10 11.35 -34.29 -20.52
CA ALA A 10 9.88 -34.30 -20.50
C ALA A 10 9.33 -34.38 -21.94
N ARG A 11 8.21 -35.09 -22.15
CA ARG A 11 7.54 -35.20 -23.46
C ARG A 11 6.21 -34.42 -23.45
N VAL A 12 6.03 -33.54 -24.43
CA VAL A 12 4.81 -32.74 -24.58
C VAL A 12 3.92 -33.34 -25.67
N PHE A 13 2.61 -33.43 -25.43
CA PHE A 13 1.63 -33.91 -26.41
C PHE A 13 0.53 -32.86 -26.59
N CYS A 14 0.29 -32.40 -27.82
CA CYS A 14 -0.83 -31.51 -28.14
C CYS A 14 -1.96 -32.31 -28.79
N ILE A 15 -3.21 -32.12 -28.35
CA ILE A 15 -4.39 -32.72 -28.99
C ILE A 15 -5.30 -31.57 -29.43
N GLY A 16 -5.50 -31.43 -30.74
CA GLY A 16 -6.39 -30.43 -31.33
C GLY A 16 -7.44 -31.06 -32.26
N PRO A 17 -8.66 -30.49 -32.36
CA PRO A 17 -9.79 -31.12 -33.04
C PRO A 17 -9.67 -31.21 -34.58
N GLN A 18 -8.68 -30.55 -35.20
CA GLN A 18 -8.50 -30.57 -36.66
C GLN A 18 -7.56 -31.66 -37.19
N TYR A 19 -6.96 -32.48 -36.33
CA TYR A 19 -6.16 -33.63 -36.75
C TYR A 19 -6.49 -34.83 -35.89
N GLY A 20 -7.19 -35.82 -36.47
CA GLY A 20 -7.45 -37.13 -35.86
C GLY A 20 -6.17 -37.97 -35.71
N GLY A 21 -5.14 -37.47 -35.03
CA GLY A 21 -3.91 -38.18 -34.76
C GLY A 21 -2.97 -37.42 -33.81
N LEU A 22 -2.43 -38.14 -32.82
CA LEU A 22 -1.36 -37.66 -31.94
C LEU A 22 -0.14 -37.21 -32.78
N LYS A 23 0.26 -35.96 -32.66
CA LYS A 23 1.60 -35.51 -33.05
C LYS A 23 2.43 -35.31 -31.79
N SER A 24 3.56 -36.02 -31.71
CA SER A 24 4.57 -35.85 -30.68
C SER A 24 5.71 -35.00 -31.24
N ASP A 25 5.93 -33.82 -30.69
CA ASP A 25 7.18 -33.09 -30.88
C ASP A 25 7.97 -33.19 -29.56
N GLU A 26 9.16 -33.79 -29.62
CA GLU A 26 10.08 -33.84 -28.49
C GLU A 26 10.92 -32.56 -28.46
N THR A 27 10.64 -31.69 -27.50
CA THR A 27 11.48 -30.50 -27.24
C THR A 27 12.30 -30.76 -25.97
N SER A 28 13.64 -30.81 -26.08
CA SER A 28 14.51 -30.94 -24.91
C SER A 28 14.53 -29.64 -24.11
N LEU A 29 14.00 -29.65 -22.89
CA LEU A 29 14.08 -28.54 -21.95
C LEU A 29 15.28 -28.80 -21.01
N GLY A 30 16.19 -27.83 -20.91
CA GLY A 30 17.48 -27.95 -20.21
C GLY A 30 17.39 -28.28 -18.71
N SER A 31 18.56 -28.55 -18.12
CA SER A 31 18.74 -29.07 -16.76
C SER A 31 18.09 -28.20 -15.66
N MET A 32 17.43 -28.87 -14.71
CA MET A 32 16.77 -28.26 -13.55
C MET A 32 17.60 -28.51 -12.28
N GLU A 33 17.95 -27.45 -11.54
CA GLU A 33 18.55 -27.51 -10.20
C GLU A 33 17.49 -27.14 -9.15
N SER A 34 16.78 -28.12 -8.58
CA SER A 34 15.88 -27.92 -7.43
C SER A 34 15.33 -29.25 -6.90
N GLU A 35 15.50 -29.53 -5.60
CA GLU A 35 14.96 -30.70 -4.87
C GLU A 35 13.48 -30.52 -4.44
N LYS A 36 12.75 -29.52 -4.94
CA LYS A 36 11.33 -29.31 -4.61
C LYS A 36 10.43 -29.75 -5.79
N SER A 37 9.32 -30.44 -5.48
CA SER A 37 8.35 -31.10 -6.38
C SER A 37 8.43 -30.70 -7.87
N PRO A 38 8.98 -31.56 -8.75
CA PRO A 38 9.19 -31.28 -10.18
C PRO A 38 7.91 -30.91 -10.95
N VAL A 39 6.74 -31.31 -10.45
CA VAL A 39 5.45 -31.15 -11.14
C VAL A 39 4.93 -29.71 -11.03
N LYS A 40 5.15 -29.02 -9.91
CA LYS A 40 4.74 -27.61 -9.75
C LYS A 40 5.56 -26.67 -10.63
N ASP A 41 6.86 -26.91 -10.73
CA ASP A 41 7.75 -26.10 -11.58
C ASP A 41 7.42 -26.31 -13.07
N MET A 42 7.10 -27.54 -13.48
CA MET A 42 6.59 -27.83 -14.83
C MET A 42 5.22 -27.21 -15.10
N ALA A 43 4.31 -27.19 -14.12
CA ALA A 43 3.01 -26.54 -14.26
C ALA A 43 3.15 -25.02 -14.45
N CYS A 44 4.07 -24.38 -13.71
CA CYS A 44 4.40 -22.96 -13.87
C CYS A 44 5.00 -22.65 -15.26
N LEU A 45 5.86 -23.53 -15.78
CA LEU A 45 6.42 -23.43 -17.13
C LEU A 45 5.33 -23.62 -18.21
N GLY A 46 4.43 -24.59 -18.04
CA GLY A 46 3.29 -24.82 -18.93
C GLY A 46 2.32 -23.63 -18.98
N LEU A 47 2.09 -22.96 -17.85
CA LEU A 47 1.32 -21.72 -17.76
C LEU A 47 1.94 -20.56 -18.54
N ARG A 48 3.28 -20.43 -18.50
CA ARG A 48 4.00 -19.40 -19.27
C ARG A 48 3.90 -19.67 -20.77
N ALA A 49 4.04 -20.93 -21.19
CA ALA A 49 3.84 -21.32 -22.58
C ALA A 49 2.39 -21.07 -23.05
N PHE A 50 1.39 -21.40 -22.22
CA PHE A 50 -0.03 -21.15 -22.51
C PHE A 50 -0.34 -19.65 -22.67
N LYS A 51 0.27 -18.78 -21.86
CA LYS A 51 0.10 -17.32 -21.97
C LYS A 51 0.62 -16.77 -23.30
N GLY A 52 1.64 -17.39 -23.90
CA GLY A 52 2.23 -16.99 -25.18
C GLY A 52 1.46 -17.42 -26.44
N LEU A 53 0.45 -18.31 -26.31
CA LEU A 53 -0.34 -18.80 -27.44
C LEU A 53 -1.44 -17.82 -27.86
N ARG A 54 -1.82 -17.85 -29.14
CA ARG A 54 -2.91 -17.02 -29.66
C ARG A 54 -4.27 -17.52 -29.16
N PRO A 55 -5.31 -16.66 -29.07
CA PRO A 55 -6.60 -17.04 -28.49
C PRO A 55 -7.29 -18.24 -29.16
N ASP A 56 -7.08 -18.43 -30.45
CA ASP A 56 -7.59 -19.54 -31.27
C ASP A 56 -6.86 -20.88 -31.04
N GLU A 57 -5.72 -20.86 -30.36
CA GLU A 57 -4.90 -22.04 -30.04
C GLU A 57 -5.16 -22.59 -28.62
N LYS A 58 -6.06 -21.97 -27.85
CA LYS A 58 -6.24 -22.18 -26.39
C LYS A 58 -7.36 -23.16 -26.00
N GLU A 59 -7.59 -24.23 -26.76
CA GLU A 59 -8.70 -25.16 -26.51
C GLU A 59 -8.32 -26.54 -25.94
N SER A 60 -7.25 -26.60 -25.13
CA SER A 60 -6.84 -27.67 -24.18
C SER A 60 -5.44 -28.20 -24.49
N LEU A 61 -4.56 -28.17 -23.48
CA LEU A 61 -3.21 -28.74 -23.55
C LEU A 61 -3.06 -29.81 -22.47
N LEU A 62 -2.70 -31.03 -22.88
CA LEU A 62 -2.43 -32.15 -21.98
C LEU A 62 -0.90 -32.32 -21.89
N PHE A 63 -0.29 -32.01 -20.75
CA PHE A 63 1.16 -32.17 -20.59
C PHE A 63 1.48 -33.55 -19.99
N GLY A 64 2.38 -34.29 -20.65
CA GLY A 64 2.67 -35.70 -20.37
C GLY A 64 3.79 -35.94 -19.34
N SER A 65 3.53 -36.91 -18.46
CA SER A 65 4.37 -37.65 -17.50
C SER A 65 5.90 -37.44 -17.52
N LEU A 66 6.46 -37.14 -16.33
CA LEU A 66 7.84 -37.49 -15.95
C LEU A 66 7.96 -39.01 -15.74
N LEU A 67 9.16 -39.56 -16.01
CA LEU A 67 9.58 -40.96 -15.87
C LEU A 67 9.43 -41.52 -14.44
N SER A 68 8.20 -41.62 -13.94
CA SER A 68 7.78 -42.51 -12.84
C SER A 68 6.24 -42.56 -12.75
N ARG A 69 5.52 -42.75 -13.87
CA ARG A 69 4.13 -43.27 -13.97
C ARG A 69 3.03 -42.81 -12.99
N ARG A 70 3.13 -41.72 -12.21
CA ARG A 70 2.18 -41.52 -11.08
C ARG A 70 1.52 -40.14 -10.97
N GLU A 71 1.89 -39.14 -11.74
CA GLU A 71 1.25 -37.81 -11.70
C GLU A 71 1.13 -37.20 -13.11
N TRP A 72 -0.02 -36.62 -13.43
CA TRP A 72 -0.24 -35.84 -14.66
C TRP A 72 -1.14 -34.63 -14.41
N PHE A 73 -1.00 -33.58 -15.23
CA PHE A 73 -1.81 -32.38 -15.14
C PHE A 73 -2.43 -31.98 -16.48
N CYS A 74 -3.63 -31.42 -16.43
CA CYS A 74 -4.39 -30.97 -17.61
C CYS A 74 -4.66 -29.46 -17.51
N LEU A 75 -4.50 -28.75 -18.62
CA LEU A 75 -4.84 -27.34 -18.76
C LEU A 75 -6.03 -27.17 -19.71
N THR A 76 -7.19 -26.84 -19.16
CA THR A 76 -8.44 -26.59 -19.89
C THR A 76 -8.97 -25.21 -19.52
N GLY A 77 -9.17 -24.34 -20.51
CA GLY A 77 -9.73 -22.99 -20.30
C GLY A 77 -8.96 -22.12 -19.29
N GLY A 78 -7.63 -22.28 -19.18
CA GLY A 78 -6.79 -21.54 -18.23
C GLY A 78 -6.75 -22.09 -16.80
N LYS A 79 -7.37 -23.24 -16.54
CA LYS A 79 -7.36 -23.93 -15.23
C LYS A 79 -6.41 -25.13 -15.26
N ILE A 80 -5.70 -25.38 -14.16
CA ILE A 80 -4.86 -26.58 -13.99
C ILE A 80 -5.61 -27.57 -13.11
N ALA A 81 -5.77 -28.80 -13.60
CA ALA A 81 -6.13 -29.97 -12.78
C ALA A 81 -4.92 -30.89 -12.65
N ILE A 82 -4.59 -31.31 -11.43
CA ILE A 82 -3.54 -32.30 -11.15
C ILE A 82 -4.23 -33.60 -10.74
N HIS A 83 -3.82 -34.72 -11.33
CA HIS A 83 -4.36 -36.05 -11.04
C HIS A 83 -3.24 -36.97 -10.55
N ASP A 84 -3.56 -37.76 -9.53
CA ASP A 84 -2.73 -38.82 -8.94
C ASP A 84 -3.54 -40.13 -8.98
N GLU A 85 -2.94 -41.24 -9.46
CA GLU A 85 -3.64 -42.51 -9.63
C GLU A 85 -4.15 -43.13 -8.31
N ASP A 86 -3.54 -42.80 -7.17
CA ASP A 86 -3.88 -43.41 -5.87
C ASP A 86 -4.93 -42.61 -5.07
N SER A 87 -5.31 -41.41 -5.53
CA SER A 87 -6.35 -40.60 -4.88
C SER A 87 -7.37 -40.09 -5.89
N ASN A 88 -8.61 -40.53 -5.76
CA ASN A 88 -9.76 -40.01 -6.53
C ASN A 88 -10.12 -38.55 -6.16
N SER A 89 -9.15 -37.74 -5.69
CA SER A 89 -9.35 -36.33 -5.38
C SER A 89 -9.10 -35.48 -6.62
N VAL A 90 -10.19 -35.05 -7.25
CA VAL A 90 -10.17 -33.86 -8.11
C VAL A 90 -10.09 -32.66 -7.17
N THR A 91 -8.95 -31.98 -7.07
CA THR A 91 -8.92 -30.63 -6.53
C THR A 91 -9.51 -29.69 -7.58
N ASP A 92 -10.84 -29.59 -7.58
CA ASP A 92 -11.50 -28.44 -8.17
C ASP A 92 -11.07 -27.22 -7.35
N LEU A 93 -10.37 -26.27 -7.97
CA LEU A 93 -10.31 -24.90 -7.50
C LEU A 93 -11.74 -24.36 -7.59
N LYS A 94 -12.55 -24.67 -6.57
CA LYS A 94 -13.89 -24.16 -6.39
C LYS A 94 -13.82 -22.64 -6.34
N ASN A 95 -14.75 -22.01 -7.05
CA ASN A 95 -15.27 -20.66 -6.83
C ASN A 95 -14.81 -20.03 -5.50
N GLU A 96 -13.79 -19.17 -5.55
CA GLU A 96 -13.55 -18.15 -4.52
C GLU A 96 -14.25 -16.90 -5.06
N ASN A 97 -15.45 -16.58 -4.59
CA ASN A 97 -15.71 -15.74 -3.40
C ASN A 97 -14.86 -14.46 -3.44
N ASN A 98 -15.57 -13.33 -3.40
CA ASN A 98 -15.10 -11.94 -3.42
C ASN A 98 -13.56 -11.76 -3.44
N PRO A 99 -12.94 -11.21 -4.50
CA PRO A 99 -11.47 -11.08 -4.61
C PRO A 99 -10.79 -10.33 -3.44
N ALA A 100 -11.56 -9.58 -2.64
CA ALA A 100 -11.09 -8.95 -1.41
C ALA A 100 -10.90 -9.90 -0.20
N GLU A 101 -11.55 -11.08 -0.16
CA GLU A 101 -11.47 -11.98 1.01
C GLU A 101 -10.13 -12.73 1.12
N ASN A 102 -9.38 -12.87 0.02
CA ASN A 102 -8.11 -13.60 -0.04
C ASN A 102 -6.90 -12.72 -0.38
N SER A 103 -7.09 -11.40 -0.48
CA SER A 103 -6.06 -10.43 -0.83
C SER A 103 -5.55 -9.73 0.43
N ASP A 104 -4.24 -9.71 0.69
CA ASP A 104 -3.64 -8.86 1.73
C ASP A 104 -3.18 -7.50 1.17
N LEU A 105 -3.72 -7.10 0.00
CA LEU A 105 -3.33 -5.87 -0.68
C LEU A 105 -3.87 -4.63 0.02
N ILE A 106 -2.97 -3.70 0.31
CA ILE A 106 -3.30 -2.35 0.75
C ILE A 106 -3.01 -1.39 -0.40
N VAL A 107 -4.02 -0.63 -0.84
CA VAL A 107 -3.88 0.36 -1.90
C VAL A 107 -3.90 1.75 -1.27
N SER A 108 -2.84 2.55 -1.49
CA SER A 108 -2.79 3.96 -1.10
C SER A 108 -3.07 4.85 -2.31
N PHE A 109 -3.97 5.82 -2.14
CA PHE A 109 -4.42 6.72 -3.20
C PHE A 109 -4.11 8.18 -2.86
N GLY A 110 -3.49 8.89 -3.80
CA GLY A 110 -3.37 10.35 -3.74
C GLY A 110 -2.11 10.89 -4.39
N GLU A 111 -1.48 11.86 -3.73
CA GLU A 111 -0.33 12.58 -4.25
C GLU A 111 1.01 11.90 -3.94
N MET A 112 1.95 12.05 -4.87
CA MET A 112 3.37 11.78 -4.69
C MET A 112 4.13 12.97 -5.29
N LEU A 113 5.11 13.49 -4.54
CA LEU A 113 5.73 14.78 -4.84
C LEU A 113 7.19 14.82 -4.38
N ILE A 114 7.89 15.89 -4.74
CA ILE A 114 9.24 16.17 -4.25
C ILE A 114 9.20 17.24 -3.15
N ASP A 115 9.71 16.88 -1.98
CA ASP A 115 10.02 17.82 -0.91
C ASP A 115 11.44 18.37 -1.09
N PHE A 116 11.55 19.69 -1.17
CA PHE A 116 12.82 20.41 -1.10
C PHE A 116 13.05 20.88 0.34
N VAL A 117 13.92 20.16 1.04
CA VAL A 117 14.27 20.43 2.44
C VAL A 117 15.55 21.26 2.49
N PRO A 118 15.59 22.39 3.20
CA PRO A 118 16.74 23.28 3.23
C PRO A 118 17.93 22.59 3.92
N THR A 119 19.13 22.81 3.39
CA THR A 119 20.36 22.26 3.99
C THR A 119 20.80 23.01 5.25
N ALA A 120 20.22 24.18 5.50
CA ALA A 120 20.40 24.98 6.70
C ALA A 120 19.07 25.10 7.48
N SER A 121 19.14 25.01 8.81
CA SER A 121 17.97 25.13 9.69
C SER A 121 17.75 26.59 10.13
N GLY A 122 16.50 26.94 10.45
CA GLY A 122 16.16 28.26 11.04
C GLY A 122 16.22 29.42 10.05
N VAL A 123 16.24 29.14 8.74
CA VAL A 123 16.29 30.14 7.67
C VAL A 123 15.03 30.08 6.81
N SER A 124 14.63 31.22 6.24
CA SER A 124 13.52 31.28 5.28
C SER A 124 13.93 30.68 3.93
N LEU A 125 12.93 30.35 3.08
CA LEU A 125 13.20 29.84 1.72
C LEU A 125 14.10 30.77 0.90
N ALA A 126 13.91 32.08 1.02
CA ALA A 126 14.68 33.07 0.27
C ALA A 126 16.15 33.16 0.72
N VAL A 127 16.46 32.73 1.94
CA VAL A 127 17.80 32.78 2.53
C VAL A 127 18.50 31.42 2.51
N ALA A 128 17.73 30.33 2.39
CA ALA A 128 18.26 28.98 2.31
C ALA A 128 19.28 28.85 1.16
N PRO A 129 20.54 28.46 1.44
CA PRO A 129 21.59 28.45 0.42
C PRO A 129 21.46 27.30 -0.57
N ALA A 130 20.84 26.19 -0.14
CA ALA A 130 20.60 25.02 -0.95
C ALA A 130 19.43 24.20 -0.37
N PHE A 131 18.87 23.35 -1.21
CA PHE A 131 17.84 22.39 -0.86
C PHE A 131 18.28 20.99 -1.24
N LYS A 132 17.94 20.02 -0.40
CA LYS A 132 18.03 18.60 -0.70
C LYS A 132 16.64 18.13 -1.12
N LYS A 133 16.54 17.53 -2.31
CA LYS A 133 15.33 16.83 -2.74
C LYS A 133 15.11 15.57 -1.91
N ALA A 134 13.86 15.31 -1.53
CA ALA A 134 13.41 14.10 -0.91
C ALA A 134 12.07 13.67 -1.54
N PRO A 135 11.82 12.38 -1.72
CA PRO A 135 10.49 11.91 -2.11
C PRO A 135 9.50 12.12 -0.96
N GLY A 136 8.28 12.50 -1.30
CA GLY A 136 7.20 12.75 -0.34
C GLY A 136 5.81 12.52 -0.93
N GLY A 137 4.79 12.98 -0.19
CA GLY A 137 3.38 12.66 -0.42
C GLY A 137 2.91 11.63 0.61
N ALA A 138 1.89 12.00 1.39
CA ALA A 138 1.48 11.19 2.55
C ALA A 138 1.02 9.78 2.13
N PRO A 139 0.18 9.60 1.09
CA PRO A 139 -0.22 8.27 0.65
C PRO A 139 0.94 7.44 0.09
N ALA A 140 1.93 8.08 -0.56
CA ALA A 140 3.13 7.39 -1.04
C ALA A 140 4.04 6.93 0.11
N ASN A 141 4.21 7.76 1.14
CA ASN A 141 4.93 7.39 2.36
C ASN A 141 4.28 6.19 3.05
N VAL A 142 2.94 6.15 3.12
CA VAL A 142 2.20 5.01 3.68
C VAL A 142 2.45 3.74 2.85
N ALA A 143 2.35 3.81 1.51
CA ALA A 143 2.58 2.67 0.64
C ALA A 143 3.99 2.07 0.80
N VAL A 144 5.03 2.92 0.80
CA VAL A 144 6.41 2.49 1.03
C VAL A 144 6.59 1.94 2.44
N GLY A 145 5.97 2.57 3.44
CA GLY A 145 6.04 2.10 4.83
C GLY A 145 5.46 0.70 4.98
N ILE A 146 4.33 0.41 4.34
CA ILE A 146 3.70 -0.91 4.33
C ILE A 146 4.66 -1.94 3.73
N ALA A 147 5.25 -1.63 2.57
CA ALA A 147 6.16 -2.55 1.89
C ALA A 147 7.42 -2.84 2.73
N LYS A 148 8.04 -1.81 3.34
CA LYS A 148 9.18 -1.98 4.26
C LYS A 148 8.85 -2.81 5.51
N LEU A 149 7.62 -2.74 6.00
CA LEU A 149 7.14 -3.54 7.13
C LEU A 149 6.76 -4.98 6.73
N GLY A 150 6.90 -5.34 5.46
CA GLY A 150 6.64 -6.67 4.90
C GLY A 150 5.19 -6.89 4.48
N GLY A 151 4.40 -5.83 4.29
CA GLY A 151 3.05 -5.89 3.73
C GLY A 151 3.02 -5.81 2.21
N HIS A 152 1.86 -6.10 1.61
CA HIS A 152 1.64 -5.96 0.17
C HIS A 152 1.00 -4.59 -0.12
N ALA A 153 1.75 -3.71 -0.76
CA ALA A 153 1.32 -2.33 -1.05
C ALA A 153 1.18 -2.09 -2.55
N ALA A 154 0.19 -1.28 -2.92
CA ALA A 154 0.11 -0.64 -4.22
C ALA A 154 -0.18 0.86 -4.07
N PHE A 155 0.23 1.62 -5.08
CA PHE A 155 -0.01 3.06 -5.13
C PHE A 155 -0.83 3.45 -6.36
N ILE A 156 -1.81 4.34 -6.16
CA ILE A 156 -2.58 4.97 -7.24
C ILE A 156 -2.42 6.48 -7.14
N GLY A 157 -1.95 7.08 -8.24
CA GLY A 157 -1.71 8.52 -8.30
C GLY A 157 -1.23 8.94 -9.69
N LYS A 158 -0.84 10.20 -9.82
CA LYS A 158 -0.35 10.75 -11.09
C LYS A 158 0.81 11.71 -10.85
N VAL A 159 1.91 11.52 -11.57
CA VAL A 159 3.10 12.38 -11.55
C VAL A 159 3.35 12.93 -12.95
N GLY A 160 4.23 13.92 -13.10
CA GLY A 160 4.59 14.42 -14.42
C GLY A 160 5.45 13.43 -15.18
N ASP A 161 5.35 13.40 -16.50
CA ASP A 161 6.34 12.75 -17.37
C ASP A 161 7.62 13.62 -17.40
N ASP A 162 8.34 13.59 -16.28
CA ASP A 162 9.56 14.36 -16.02
C ASP A 162 10.52 13.58 -15.11
N GLU A 163 11.77 14.06 -14.99
CA GLU A 163 12.80 13.37 -14.22
C GLU A 163 12.41 13.10 -12.76
N PHE A 164 11.61 13.99 -12.16
CA PHE A 164 11.10 13.78 -10.81
C PHE A 164 10.00 12.71 -10.77
N GLY A 165 9.09 12.69 -11.74
CA GLY A 165 8.07 11.65 -11.83
C GLY A 165 8.66 10.26 -12.00
N HIS A 166 9.63 10.11 -12.92
CA HIS A 166 10.34 8.83 -13.14
C HIS A 166 11.11 8.39 -11.89
N MET A 167 11.81 9.32 -11.23
CA MET A 167 12.47 9.04 -9.95
C MET A 167 11.49 8.55 -8.88
N LEU A 168 10.29 9.16 -8.78
CA LEU A 168 9.28 8.77 -7.80
C LEU A 168 8.74 7.36 -8.10
N ALA A 169 8.51 7.03 -9.37
CA ALA A 169 8.12 5.69 -9.80
C ALA A 169 9.19 4.64 -9.46
N ASP A 170 10.46 4.93 -9.75
CA ASP A 170 11.59 4.07 -9.40
C ASP A 170 11.65 3.81 -7.89
N ILE A 171 11.43 4.84 -7.06
CA ILE A 171 11.41 4.70 -5.60
C ILE A 171 10.29 3.76 -5.13
N LEU A 172 9.10 3.83 -5.74
CA LEU A 172 8.02 2.88 -5.42
C LEU A 172 8.44 1.45 -5.75
N MET A 173 8.95 1.21 -6.97
CA MET A 173 9.38 -0.10 -7.42
C MET A 173 10.53 -0.67 -6.57
N GLU A 174 11.56 0.14 -6.28
CA GLU A 174 12.71 -0.26 -5.47
C GLU A 174 12.33 -0.66 -4.04
N ASN A 175 11.26 -0.06 -3.50
CA ASN A 175 10.72 -0.43 -2.19
C ASN A 175 9.67 -1.55 -2.24
N GLY A 176 9.40 -2.13 -3.41
CA GLY A 176 8.47 -3.25 -3.57
C GLY A 176 6.99 -2.85 -3.56
N VAL A 177 6.67 -1.58 -3.85
CA VAL A 177 5.29 -1.12 -4.04
C VAL A 177 4.85 -1.39 -5.47
N VAL A 178 3.65 -1.97 -5.65
CA VAL A 178 3.05 -2.13 -6.97
C VAL A 178 2.64 -0.75 -7.51
N ASP A 179 3.31 -0.30 -8.56
CA ASP A 179 3.19 1.04 -9.16
C ASP A 179 2.30 1.07 -10.41
N LYS A 180 1.64 -0.04 -10.77
CA LYS A 180 0.72 -0.12 -11.93
C LYS A 180 -0.36 0.98 -11.95
N GLY A 181 -0.73 1.49 -10.77
CA GLY A 181 -1.68 2.58 -10.60
C GLY A 181 -1.09 3.99 -10.67
N LEU A 182 0.23 4.12 -10.80
CA LEU A 182 0.92 5.39 -10.99
C LEU A 182 0.94 5.75 -12.48
N LEU A 183 0.38 6.92 -12.80
CA LEU A 183 0.33 7.43 -14.17
C LEU A 183 1.25 8.63 -14.36
N PHE A 184 1.59 8.89 -15.62
CA PHE A 184 2.42 10.02 -16.03
C PHE A 184 1.61 11.01 -16.86
N ASP A 185 1.70 12.30 -16.53
CA ASP A 185 1.08 13.38 -17.29
C ASP A 185 2.11 14.13 -18.14
N ILE A 186 1.88 14.24 -19.45
CA ILE A 186 2.78 14.95 -20.36
C ILE A 186 2.59 16.47 -20.36
N ASN A 187 1.50 16.98 -19.78
CA ASN A 187 1.12 18.40 -19.82
C ASN A 187 1.33 19.12 -18.48
N ALA A 188 1.33 18.39 -17.37
CA ALA A 188 1.58 18.93 -16.03
C ALA A 188 2.82 18.31 -15.39
N ARG A 189 3.51 19.10 -14.57
CA ARG A 189 4.72 18.66 -13.88
C ARG A 189 4.40 17.93 -12.57
N THR A 190 5.36 17.13 -12.12
CA THR A 190 5.36 16.58 -10.76
C THR A 190 5.29 17.72 -9.73
N ALA A 191 4.42 17.56 -8.71
CA ALA A 191 4.28 18.55 -7.65
C ALA A 191 5.59 18.71 -6.86
N LEU A 192 5.88 19.94 -6.45
CA LEU A 192 7.02 20.25 -5.58
C LEU A 192 6.52 20.96 -4.32
N ALA A 193 7.14 20.67 -3.19
CA ALA A 193 6.92 21.38 -1.94
C ALA A 193 8.25 21.86 -1.37
N PHE A 194 8.36 23.15 -1.10
CA PHE A 194 9.49 23.71 -0.38
C PHE A 194 9.14 23.77 1.10
N VAL A 195 9.94 23.11 1.92
CA VAL A 195 9.74 23.04 3.37
C VAL A 195 10.63 24.09 4.03
N THR A 196 10.13 24.88 4.98
CA THR A 196 10.98 25.64 5.89
C THR A 196 10.92 25.06 7.29
N LEU A 197 12.01 25.22 8.02
CA LEU A 197 12.03 25.11 9.47
C LEU A 197 12.27 26.52 9.98
N ARG A 198 11.20 27.16 10.47
CA ARG A 198 11.28 28.46 11.11
C ARG A 198 12.13 28.36 12.39
N SER A 199 12.60 29.50 12.88
CA SER A 199 13.44 29.56 14.09
C SER A 199 12.73 29.07 15.36
N ASP A 200 11.40 29.08 15.36
CA ASP A 200 10.52 28.54 16.40
C ASP A 200 10.32 27.01 16.28
N GLY A 201 10.87 26.38 15.23
CA GLY A 201 10.74 24.95 14.96
C GLY A 201 9.51 24.59 14.11
N GLU A 202 8.61 25.54 13.85
CA GLU A 202 7.43 25.27 13.02
C GLU A 202 7.79 25.13 11.54
N ARG A 203 7.02 24.30 10.85
CA ARG A 203 7.20 24.03 9.42
C ARG A 203 6.23 24.83 8.59
N GLU A 204 6.77 25.52 7.60
CA GLU A 204 5.97 26.12 6.54
C GLU A 204 6.18 25.34 5.24
N PHE A 205 5.10 25.12 4.50
CA PHE A 205 5.15 24.47 3.20
C PHE A 205 4.74 25.46 2.12
N MET A 206 5.61 25.68 1.14
CA MET A 206 5.30 26.42 -0.08
C MET A 206 5.19 25.44 -1.25
N PHE A 207 3.97 25.23 -1.74
CA PHE A 207 3.67 24.25 -2.77
C PHE A 207 3.71 24.86 -4.17
N TYR A 208 4.44 24.22 -5.08
CA TYR A 208 4.32 24.41 -6.52
C TYR A 208 3.38 23.33 -7.06
N ARG A 209 2.08 23.63 -6.96
CA ARG A 209 0.97 22.71 -7.23
C ARG A 209 -0.18 23.44 -7.95
N ASN A 210 0.06 24.00 -9.14
CA ASN A 210 -0.94 24.83 -9.86
C ASN A 210 -0.77 24.91 -11.41
N PRO A 211 -1.33 23.96 -12.18
CA PRO A 211 -1.65 22.60 -11.78
C PRO A 211 -0.40 21.71 -11.84
N SER A 212 -0.33 20.74 -10.93
CA SER A 212 0.59 19.60 -11.02
C SER A 212 -0.17 18.35 -11.48
N ALA A 213 0.55 17.32 -11.88
CA ALA A 213 -0.02 16.10 -12.45
C ALA A 213 -1.01 15.38 -11.51
N ASP A 214 -0.74 15.34 -10.20
CA ASP A 214 -1.60 14.68 -9.21
C ASP A 214 -3.01 15.31 -9.12
N MET A 215 -3.13 16.59 -9.50
CA MET A 215 -4.43 17.29 -9.56
C MET A 215 -5.28 16.86 -10.76
N LEU A 216 -4.66 16.24 -11.77
CA LEU A 216 -5.26 15.94 -13.07
C LEU A 216 -5.60 14.46 -13.26
N LEU A 217 -5.50 13.64 -12.22
CA LEU A 217 -6.02 12.27 -12.26
C LEU A 217 -7.54 12.30 -12.46
N THR A 218 -8.03 11.56 -13.44
CA THR A 218 -9.47 11.47 -13.74
C THR A 218 -10.04 10.10 -13.36
N GLU A 219 -11.36 10.02 -13.20
CA GLU A 219 -12.05 8.74 -12.92
C GLU A 219 -11.81 7.70 -14.03
N ALA A 220 -11.71 8.13 -15.29
CA ALA A 220 -11.52 7.24 -16.43
C ALA A 220 -10.13 6.59 -16.45
N GLU A 221 -9.15 7.20 -15.77
CA GLU A 221 -7.76 6.73 -15.67
C GLU A 221 -7.54 5.75 -14.51
N LEU A 222 -8.53 5.55 -13.63
CA LEU A 222 -8.40 4.65 -12.47
C LEU A 222 -8.22 3.19 -12.90
N ASP A 223 -7.21 2.52 -12.34
CA ASP A 223 -7.06 1.07 -12.44
C ASP A 223 -8.10 0.37 -11.55
N LYS A 224 -9.25 0.06 -12.14
CA LYS A 224 -10.40 -0.54 -11.43
C LYS A 224 -10.04 -1.90 -10.84
N ASP A 225 -9.30 -2.73 -11.57
CA ASP A 225 -8.94 -4.07 -11.13
C ASP A 225 -8.05 -4.00 -9.88
N LEU A 226 -7.10 -3.05 -9.84
CA LEU A 226 -6.24 -2.82 -8.68
C LEU A 226 -7.05 -2.36 -7.45
N ILE A 227 -7.98 -1.43 -7.64
CA ILE A 227 -8.84 -0.92 -6.56
C ILE A 227 -9.75 -2.03 -6.00
N GLN A 228 -10.33 -2.86 -6.87
CA GLN A 228 -11.25 -3.93 -6.47
C GLN A 228 -10.56 -5.08 -5.73
N GLN A 229 -9.24 -5.24 -5.90
CA GLN A 229 -8.43 -6.21 -5.17
C GLN A 229 -7.98 -5.72 -3.79
N ALA A 230 -8.20 -4.44 -3.45
CA ALA A 230 -7.80 -3.88 -2.17
C ALA A 230 -8.59 -4.53 -1.02
N ARG A 231 -7.88 -5.02 0.00
CA ARG A 231 -8.49 -5.36 1.30
C ARG A 231 -8.53 -4.16 2.23
N ILE A 232 -7.57 -3.25 2.08
CA ILE A 232 -7.61 -1.91 2.67
C ILE A 232 -7.35 -0.86 1.59
N PHE A 233 -8.16 0.19 1.56
CA PHE A 233 -7.96 1.35 0.69
C PHE A 233 -7.69 2.58 1.55
N HIS A 234 -6.48 3.14 1.44
CA HIS A 234 -6.01 4.28 2.24
C HIS A 234 -5.93 5.56 1.42
N TYR A 235 -6.40 6.67 1.97
CA TYR A 235 -6.42 7.97 1.30
C TYR A 235 -6.30 9.13 2.30
N GLY A 236 -5.95 10.32 1.77
CA GLY A 236 -5.92 11.58 2.53
C GLY A 236 -6.74 12.69 1.90
N SER A 237 -6.71 13.91 2.46
CA SER A 237 -7.63 14.98 2.04
C SER A 237 -7.19 15.79 0.81
N ILE A 238 -5.92 15.74 0.41
CA ILE A 238 -5.36 16.61 -0.65
C ILE A 238 -6.03 16.39 -2.01
N SER A 239 -6.37 15.14 -2.34
CA SER A 239 -7.07 14.81 -3.59
C SER A 239 -8.53 15.33 -3.63
N LEU A 240 -9.08 15.86 -2.52
CA LEU A 240 -10.42 16.45 -2.48
C LEU A 240 -10.47 17.93 -2.88
N ILE A 241 -9.31 18.58 -3.06
CA ILE A 241 -9.23 20.05 -3.19
C ILE A 241 -9.76 20.53 -4.54
N THR A 242 -9.40 19.88 -5.64
CA THR A 242 -9.70 20.34 -7.00
C THR A 242 -10.22 19.23 -7.90
N GLU A 243 -11.08 19.60 -8.85
CA GLU A 243 -11.40 18.73 -10.00
C GLU A 243 -10.24 18.70 -11.00
N PRO A 244 -10.05 17.60 -11.77
CA PRO A 244 -10.86 16.36 -11.78
C PRO A 244 -10.52 15.33 -10.69
N CYS A 245 -9.41 15.51 -9.96
CA CYS A 245 -8.92 14.54 -8.98
C CYS A 245 -9.92 14.25 -7.86
N ARG A 246 -10.71 15.24 -7.44
CA ARG A 246 -11.80 15.03 -6.47
C ARG A 246 -12.81 14.00 -6.95
N THR A 247 -13.29 14.10 -8.18
CA THR A 247 -14.21 13.11 -8.76
C THR A 247 -13.55 11.72 -8.82
N ALA A 248 -12.27 11.64 -9.22
CA ALA A 248 -11.52 10.39 -9.25
C ALA A 248 -11.39 9.75 -7.85
N HIS A 249 -11.08 10.55 -6.82
CA HIS A 249 -11.02 10.10 -5.42
C HIS A 249 -12.35 9.47 -4.99
N LEU A 250 -13.46 10.20 -5.14
CA LEU A 250 -14.78 9.71 -4.73
C LEU A 250 -15.16 8.42 -5.46
N ALA A 251 -14.83 8.30 -6.75
CA ALA A 251 -15.06 7.10 -7.52
C ALA A 251 -14.21 5.92 -7.02
N ALA A 252 -12.90 6.13 -6.78
CA ALA A 252 -11.99 5.10 -6.27
C ALA A 252 -12.42 4.59 -4.89
N MET A 253 -12.72 5.50 -3.97
CA MET A 253 -13.23 5.17 -2.62
C MET A 253 -14.51 4.33 -2.69
N LYS A 254 -15.45 4.72 -3.56
CA LYS A 254 -16.70 3.97 -3.76
C LYS A 254 -16.46 2.58 -4.36
N MET A 255 -15.55 2.46 -5.32
CA MET A 255 -15.18 1.17 -5.92
C MET A 255 -14.56 0.23 -4.89
N ALA A 256 -13.63 0.73 -4.06
CA ALA A 256 -13.01 -0.03 -2.99
C ALA A 256 -14.06 -0.52 -1.98
N LYS A 257 -14.91 0.39 -1.47
CA LYS A 257 -15.98 0.06 -0.51
C LYS A 257 -16.95 -0.97 -1.04
N ASN A 258 -17.40 -0.83 -2.29
CA ASN A 258 -18.31 -1.78 -2.92
C ASN A 258 -17.68 -3.17 -3.14
N SER A 259 -16.35 -3.26 -3.15
CA SER A 259 -15.60 -4.52 -3.26
C SER A 259 -15.32 -5.16 -1.89
N GLY A 260 -15.72 -4.50 -0.80
CA GLY A 260 -15.53 -4.97 0.57
C GLY A 260 -14.24 -4.52 1.23
N ALA A 261 -13.49 -3.59 0.63
CA ALA A 261 -12.29 -3.02 1.23
C ALA A 261 -12.65 -2.24 2.50
N LEU A 262 -11.80 -2.34 3.53
CA LEU A 262 -11.82 -1.42 4.65
C LEU A 262 -11.27 -0.06 4.21
N LEU A 263 -12.00 1.02 4.51
CA LEU A 263 -11.58 2.38 4.17
C LEU A 263 -10.79 3.02 5.32
N SER A 264 -9.51 3.34 5.06
CA SER A 264 -8.63 4.05 5.98
C SER A 264 -8.43 5.49 5.53
N TYR A 265 -8.66 6.45 6.44
CA TYR A 265 -8.57 7.87 6.14
C TYR A 265 -7.64 8.59 7.12
N ASP A 266 -6.59 9.23 6.61
CA ASP A 266 -5.79 10.23 7.34
C ASP A 266 -5.98 11.58 6.64
N PRO A 267 -6.80 12.52 7.16
CA PRO A 267 -7.00 13.81 6.53
C PRO A 267 -5.69 14.53 6.20
N ASN A 268 -4.65 14.36 7.02
CA ASN A 268 -3.31 14.87 6.83
C ASN A 268 -3.31 16.34 6.34
N VAL A 269 -4.00 17.20 7.10
CA VAL A 269 -4.44 18.52 6.63
C VAL A 269 -3.25 19.39 6.22
N ARG A 270 -3.31 19.96 5.02
CA ARG A 270 -2.35 20.96 4.51
C ARG A 270 -3.05 22.26 4.20
N LEU A 271 -3.32 23.06 5.23
CA LEU A 271 -4.07 24.32 5.13
C LEU A 271 -3.61 25.25 3.98
N PRO A 272 -2.30 25.41 3.68
CA PRO A 272 -1.86 26.26 2.57
C PRO A 272 -2.37 25.85 1.18
N LEU A 273 -2.79 24.59 1.00
CA LEU A 273 -3.36 24.10 -0.28
C LEU A 273 -4.86 24.41 -0.41
N TRP A 274 -5.53 24.75 0.69
CA TRP A 274 -6.97 24.97 0.71
C TRP A 274 -7.31 26.45 0.52
N PRO A 275 -8.40 26.78 -0.20
CA PRO A 275 -8.81 28.18 -0.34
C PRO A 275 -9.21 28.84 0.97
N SER A 276 -9.69 28.06 1.96
CA SER A 276 -9.87 28.52 3.34
C SER A 276 -9.93 27.35 4.33
N PRO A 277 -9.66 27.58 5.62
CA PRO A 277 -9.85 26.60 6.69
C PRO A 277 -11.25 25.96 6.73
N GLU A 278 -12.30 26.75 6.46
CA GLU A 278 -13.69 26.30 6.43
C GLU A 278 -13.95 25.35 5.25
N GLN A 279 -13.37 25.64 4.08
CA GLN A 279 -13.50 24.78 2.90
C GLN A 279 -12.76 23.46 3.10
N ALA A 280 -11.59 23.49 3.75
CA ALA A 280 -10.87 22.29 4.16
C ALA A 280 -11.73 21.41 5.09
N ARG A 281 -12.28 21.96 6.18
CA ARG A 281 -13.18 21.22 7.09
C ARG A 281 -14.38 20.65 6.35
N LYS A 282 -15.04 21.44 5.50
CA LYS A 282 -16.22 21.00 4.74
C LYS A 282 -15.88 19.83 3.81
N ALA A 283 -14.76 19.88 3.11
CA ALA A 283 -14.34 18.80 2.22
C ALA A 283 -13.93 17.55 3.00
N ILE A 284 -13.16 17.70 4.09
CA ILE A 284 -12.77 16.59 4.97
C ILE A 284 -14.01 15.89 5.53
N PHE A 285 -14.98 16.64 6.04
CA PHE A 285 -16.20 16.06 6.59
C PHE A 285 -17.14 15.48 5.53
N SER A 286 -16.99 15.83 4.25
CA SER A 286 -17.86 15.33 3.17
C SER A 286 -17.70 13.83 2.89
N ILE A 287 -16.60 13.22 3.32
CA ILE A 287 -16.33 11.77 3.20
C ILE A 287 -16.09 11.09 4.56
N TRP A 288 -16.31 11.79 5.67
CA TRP A 288 -15.95 11.31 7.01
C TRP A 288 -16.73 10.06 7.41
N ASP A 289 -18.03 10.02 7.08
CA ASP A 289 -18.92 8.90 7.40
C ASP A 289 -18.66 7.67 6.51
N GLU A 290 -17.82 7.80 5.47
CA GLU A 290 -17.48 6.69 4.60
C GLU A 290 -16.36 5.82 5.16
N ALA A 291 -15.48 6.40 5.99
CA ALA A 291 -14.29 5.74 6.52
C ALA A 291 -14.61 4.77 7.67
N ASP A 292 -13.89 3.64 7.68
CA ASP A 292 -13.94 2.64 8.75
C ASP A 292 -12.90 2.90 9.84
N VAL A 293 -11.72 3.40 9.45
CA VAL A 293 -10.61 3.75 10.34
C VAL A 293 -10.15 5.15 10.01
N ILE A 294 -10.16 6.04 10.99
CA ILE A 294 -9.66 7.41 10.86
C ILE A 294 -8.48 7.60 11.80
N LYS A 295 -7.41 8.21 11.30
CA LYS A 295 -6.33 8.74 12.12
C LYS A 295 -6.28 10.26 11.95
N VAL A 296 -6.15 10.97 13.06
CA VAL A 296 -5.87 12.40 13.13
C VAL A 296 -4.74 12.66 14.12
N SER A 297 -4.08 13.81 14.02
CA SER A 297 -3.20 14.36 15.05
C SER A 297 -3.99 15.16 16.08
N ASP A 298 -3.36 15.45 17.21
CA ASP A 298 -3.85 16.41 18.21
C ASP A 298 -4.11 17.80 17.62
N ASP A 299 -3.21 18.30 16.77
CA ASP A 299 -3.41 19.56 16.03
C ASP A 299 -4.65 19.51 15.12
N GLU A 300 -4.87 18.37 14.45
CA GLU A 300 -6.05 18.16 13.62
C GLU A 300 -7.34 18.04 14.42
N VAL A 301 -7.30 17.49 15.64
CA VAL A 301 -8.48 17.51 16.53
C VAL A 301 -8.90 18.94 16.82
N ALA A 302 -7.95 19.80 17.23
CA ALA A 302 -8.22 21.21 17.49
C ALA A 302 -8.78 21.90 16.23
N PHE A 303 -8.19 21.65 15.06
CA PHE A 303 -8.66 22.21 13.80
C PHE A 303 -10.09 21.75 13.44
N LEU A 304 -10.36 20.45 13.47
CA LEU A 304 -11.62 19.85 13.02
C LEU A 304 -12.79 20.16 13.95
N THR A 305 -12.52 20.39 15.23
CA THR A 305 -13.53 20.69 16.26
C THR A 305 -13.70 22.20 16.52
N ASN A 306 -13.07 23.06 15.71
CA ASN A 306 -13.07 24.53 15.88
C ASN A 306 -12.50 25.00 17.23
N GLY A 307 -11.31 24.53 17.58
CA GLY A 307 -10.58 24.90 18.80
C GLY A 307 -10.89 24.03 20.02
N GLY A 308 -11.45 22.85 19.81
CA GLY A 308 -11.66 21.89 20.89
C GLY A 308 -10.33 21.38 21.45
N ASP A 309 -10.34 21.09 22.74
CA ASP A 309 -9.19 20.59 23.48
C ASP A 309 -9.08 19.06 23.30
N TYR A 310 -8.01 18.60 22.65
CA TYR A 310 -7.79 17.18 22.40
C TYR A 310 -7.56 16.36 23.68
N GLU A 311 -7.24 17.00 24.81
CA GLU A 311 -7.07 16.27 26.07
C GLU A 311 -8.40 15.76 26.64
N LYS A 312 -9.52 16.33 26.18
CA LYS A 312 -10.88 16.00 26.60
C LYS A 312 -11.50 14.93 25.71
N ASP A 313 -11.79 13.78 26.30
CA ASP A 313 -12.42 12.66 25.58
C ASP A 313 -13.74 13.08 24.93
N GLU A 314 -14.55 13.92 25.59
CA GLU A 314 -15.83 14.40 25.05
C GLU A 314 -15.68 15.22 23.76
N VAL A 315 -14.53 15.88 23.54
CA VAL A 315 -14.24 16.61 22.29
C VAL A 315 -13.94 15.63 21.17
N ILE A 316 -13.08 14.64 21.42
CA ILE A 316 -12.71 13.63 20.43
C ILE A 316 -13.91 12.75 20.06
N GLU A 317 -14.77 12.42 21.03
CA GLU A 317 -15.99 11.65 20.80
C GLU A 317 -16.96 12.35 19.83
N THR A 318 -16.90 13.67 19.67
CA THR A 318 -17.68 14.39 18.63
C THR A 318 -17.25 14.06 17.20
N LEU A 319 -16.06 13.47 17.00
CA LEU A 319 -15.55 13.01 15.71
C LEU A 319 -15.96 11.56 15.41
N MET A 320 -16.42 10.80 16.42
CA MET A 320 -16.94 9.45 16.23
C MET A 320 -18.26 9.45 15.47
N ARG A 321 -18.49 8.40 14.69
CA ARG A 321 -19.71 8.21 13.88
C ARG A 321 -20.20 6.77 13.97
N PRO A 322 -21.50 6.50 13.73
CA PRO A 322 -22.04 5.14 13.82
C PRO A 322 -21.34 4.11 12.91
N GLY A 323 -20.79 4.52 11.76
CA GLY A 323 -20.05 3.65 10.85
C GLY A 323 -18.58 3.45 11.20
N LEU A 324 -17.99 4.37 11.98
CA LEU A 324 -16.57 4.38 12.28
C LEU A 324 -16.21 3.25 13.26
N LYS A 325 -15.26 2.40 12.88
CA LYS A 325 -14.79 1.26 13.68
C LYS A 325 -13.68 1.67 14.64
N LEU A 326 -12.78 2.55 14.19
CA LEU A 326 -11.64 3.01 14.98
C LEU A 326 -11.27 4.46 14.64
N LEU A 327 -11.20 5.32 15.65
CA LEU A 327 -10.61 6.65 15.59
C LEU A 327 -9.31 6.67 16.39
N LEU A 328 -8.25 7.18 15.78
CA LEU A 328 -6.93 7.33 16.39
C LEU A 328 -6.54 8.80 16.45
N VAL A 329 -6.01 9.21 17.59
CA VAL A 329 -5.42 10.54 17.80
C VAL A 329 -3.95 10.36 18.15
N THR A 330 -3.05 10.70 17.23
CA THR A 330 -1.60 10.68 17.47
C THR A 330 -1.17 11.97 18.17
N GLU A 331 -0.39 11.87 19.23
CA GLU A 331 0.03 12.97 20.12
C GLU A 331 1.57 13.14 20.15
N GLY A 332 2.23 12.93 19.00
CA GLY A 332 3.69 12.98 18.89
C GLY A 332 4.39 12.06 19.90
N GLU A 333 5.32 12.61 20.68
CA GLU A 333 6.08 11.87 21.70
C GLU A 333 5.21 11.29 22.84
N LYS A 334 3.98 11.80 23.03
CA LYS A 334 3.06 11.29 24.06
C LYS A 334 2.37 9.99 23.63
N GLY A 335 2.51 9.57 22.37
CA GLY A 335 1.95 8.33 21.83
C GLY A 335 0.63 8.53 21.10
N CYS A 336 -0.39 7.74 21.42
CA CYS A 336 -1.69 7.84 20.76
C CYS A 336 -2.87 7.50 21.67
N ARG A 337 -4.04 8.06 21.36
CA ARG A 337 -5.35 7.60 21.86
C ARG A 337 -6.09 6.82 20.79
N TYR A 338 -6.96 5.92 21.25
CA TYR A 338 -7.85 5.14 20.39
C TYR A 338 -9.26 5.15 20.94
N TYR A 339 -10.24 5.20 20.03
CA TYR A 339 -11.66 5.18 20.33
C TYR A 339 -12.37 4.24 19.35
N SER A 340 -13.14 3.30 19.87
CA SER A 340 -14.05 2.43 19.11
C SER A 340 -15.44 2.49 19.73
N LYS A 341 -16.38 1.69 19.23
CA LYS A 341 -17.71 1.55 19.87
C LYS A 341 -17.65 0.89 21.24
N GLY A 342 -16.67 0.01 21.47
CA GLY A 342 -16.61 -0.84 22.66
C GLY A 342 -15.54 -0.45 23.67
N PHE A 343 -14.49 0.24 23.22
CA PHE A 343 -13.34 0.56 24.06
C PHE A 343 -12.71 1.89 23.66
N ARG A 344 -12.01 2.51 24.61
CA ARG A 344 -11.17 3.68 24.40
C ARG A 344 -9.98 3.64 25.34
N GLY A 345 -8.87 4.24 24.95
CA GLY A 345 -7.71 4.31 25.81
C GLY A 345 -6.53 5.04 25.19
N LYS A 346 -5.38 4.94 25.88
CA LYS A 346 -4.12 5.55 25.48
C LYS A 346 -2.99 4.53 25.47
N ILE A 347 -2.07 4.70 24.53
CA ILE A 347 -0.77 4.04 24.46
C ILE A 347 0.30 5.12 24.54
N ASN A 348 1.22 4.99 25.49
CA ASN A 348 2.32 5.93 25.65
C ASN A 348 3.26 5.88 24.44
N GLY A 349 3.87 7.02 24.13
CA GLY A 349 4.90 7.11 23.10
C GLY A 349 6.20 6.44 23.53
N LEU A 350 7.13 6.34 22.58
CA LEU A 350 8.44 5.73 22.77
C LEU A 350 9.49 6.83 22.63
N ALA A 351 10.30 7.03 23.68
CA ALA A 351 11.33 8.05 23.68
C ALA A 351 12.46 7.69 22.71
N VAL A 352 12.73 8.59 21.77
CA VAL A 352 13.79 8.48 20.75
C VAL A 352 14.44 9.85 20.54
N ASN A 353 15.63 9.88 19.96
CA ASN A 353 16.29 11.13 19.59
C ASN A 353 15.72 11.66 18.26
N THR A 354 14.72 12.52 18.36
CA THR A 354 14.05 13.12 17.20
C THR A 354 14.97 14.07 16.43
N VAL A 355 15.08 13.86 15.12
CA VAL A 355 15.82 14.69 14.15
C VAL A 355 14.84 15.39 13.20
N ASP A 356 13.82 14.69 12.71
CA ASP A 356 12.88 15.18 11.70
C ASP A 356 11.55 14.42 11.82
N THR A 357 10.44 15.11 12.07
CA THR A 357 9.13 14.47 12.25
C THR A 357 8.39 14.14 10.95
N THR A 358 8.97 14.40 9.77
CA THR A 358 8.33 14.12 8.47
C THR A 358 8.02 12.63 8.35
N GLY A 359 6.78 12.29 8.02
CA GLY A 359 6.39 10.90 7.77
C GLY A 359 6.14 10.06 9.02
N ALA A 360 6.28 10.60 10.23
CA ALA A 360 6.01 9.84 11.46
C ALA A 360 4.57 9.34 11.55
N GLY A 361 3.61 10.21 11.18
CA GLY A 361 2.19 9.83 11.08
C GLY A 361 1.93 8.81 9.98
N ASP A 362 2.60 8.95 8.84
CA ASP A 362 2.46 8.04 7.70
C ASP A 362 3.02 6.64 8.05
N ALA A 363 4.15 6.58 8.77
CA ALA A 363 4.75 5.34 9.27
C ALA A 363 3.86 4.65 10.32
N TYR A 364 3.24 5.44 11.20
CA TYR A 364 2.26 4.94 12.16
C TYR A 364 1.07 4.29 11.44
N VAL A 365 0.51 4.97 10.43
CA VAL A 365 -0.59 4.44 9.62
C VAL A 365 -0.14 3.18 8.88
N ALA A 366 1.02 3.19 8.22
CA ALA A 366 1.56 2.02 7.53
C ALA A 366 1.67 0.79 8.44
N ALA A 367 2.19 0.97 9.66
CA ALA A 367 2.32 -0.10 10.64
C ALA A 367 0.98 -0.62 11.16
N LEU A 368 0.01 0.27 11.42
CA LEU A 368 -1.35 -0.12 11.78
C LEU A 368 -1.98 -0.95 10.66
N LEU A 369 -1.97 -0.45 9.43
CA LEU A 369 -2.65 -1.09 8.30
C LEU A 369 -2.01 -2.44 7.95
N THR A 370 -0.68 -2.56 8.08
CA THR A 370 0.05 -3.82 7.84
C THR A 370 -0.36 -4.93 8.80
N GLU A 371 -0.77 -4.61 10.03
CA GLU A 371 -1.28 -5.62 10.96
C GLU A 371 -2.80 -5.83 10.79
N LEU A 372 -3.58 -4.76 10.59
CA LEU A 372 -5.03 -4.86 10.36
C LEU A 372 -5.37 -5.67 9.11
N VAL A 373 -4.60 -5.51 8.02
CA VAL A 373 -4.86 -6.24 6.78
C VAL A 373 -4.74 -7.74 6.98
N LYS A 374 -3.94 -8.22 7.93
CA LYS A 374 -3.78 -9.66 8.21
C LYS A 374 -4.98 -10.20 9.00
N ASP A 375 -5.48 -9.42 9.96
CA ASP A 375 -6.57 -9.83 10.83
C ASP A 375 -7.47 -8.66 11.23
N MET A 376 -8.66 -8.59 10.63
CA MET A 376 -9.64 -7.54 10.92
C MET A 376 -10.28 -7.69 12.31
N SER A 377 -10.19 -8.85 12.95
CA SER A 377 -10.71 -9.06 14.32
C SER A 377 -9.94 -8.25 15.37
N LEU A 378 -8.77 -7.70 15.01
CA LEU A 378 -8.04 -6.73 15.83
C LEU A 378 -8.89 -5.50 16.17
N LEU A 379 -9.90 -5.16 15.37
CA LEU A 379 -10.82 -4.05 15.66
C LEU A 379 -11.83 -4.37 16.77
N GLU A 380 -11.95 -5.64 17.16
CA GLU A 380 -12.91 -6.13 18.16
C GLU A 380 -12.22 -6.66 19.43
N ASP A 381 -10.89 -6.82 19.41
CA ASP A 381 -10.06 -7.26 20.53
C ASP A 381 -9.14 -6.13 21.01
N GLU A 382 -9.54 -5.44 22.07
CA GLU A 382 -8.78 -4.31 22.63
C GLU A 382 -7.36 -4.70 23.01
N LYS A 383 -7.15 -5.88 23.59
CA LYS A 383 -5.82 -6.28 24.06
C LYS A 383 -4.85 -6.39 22.90
N ARG A 384 -5.26 -7.10 21.84
CA ARG A 384 -4.44 -7.26 20.62
C ARG A 384 -4.30 -5.95 19.86
N LEU A 385 -5.33 -5.12 19.82
CA LEU A 385 -5.25 -3.79 19.23
C LEU A 385 -4.17 -2.94 19.91
N ARG A 386 -4.13 -2.92 21.24
CA ARG A 386 -3.12 -2.16 22.01
C ARG A 386 -1.69 -2.57 21.65
N GLU A 387 -1.44 -3.86 21.38
CA GLU A 387 -0.14 -4.35 20.91
C GLU A 387 0.21 -3.81 19.51
N VAL A 388 -0.75 -3.77 18.60
CA VAL A 388 -0.60 -3.18 17.26
C VAL A 388 -0.38 -1.67 17.32
N LEU A 389 -1.10 -0.96 18.19
CA LEU A 389 -0.93 0.48 18.36
C LEU A 389 0.44 0.83 18.97
N LEU A 390 0.98 -0.02 19.85
CA LEU A 390 2.34 0.12 20.35
C LEU A 390 3.38 -0.12 19.23
N PHE A 391 3.14 -1.10 18.36
CA PHE A 391 3.95 -1.32 17.17
C PHE A 391 3.92 -0.11 16.22
N ALA A 392 2.74 0.47 16.00
CA ALA A 392 2.58 1.69 15.20
C ALA A 392 3.29 2.91 15.81
N ASN A 393 3.21 3.10 17.13
CA ASN A 393 4.01 4.11 17.84
C ASN A 393 5.52 3.90 17.62
N GLY A 394 5.98 2.64 17.62
CA GLY A 394 7.37 2.31 17.32
C GLY A 394 7.80 2.68 15.91
N ALA A 395 6.98 2.41 14.91
CA ALA A 395 7.26 2.80 13.53
C ALA A 395 7.32 4.32 13.37
N GLY A 396 6.34 5.04 13.95
CA GLY A 396 6.33 6.50 13.97
C GLY A 396 7.56 7.09 14.66
N ALA A 397 7.94 6.57 15.83
CA ALA A 397 9.10 7.02 16.58
C ALA A 397 10.42 6.80 15.81
N ILE A 398 10.67 5.60 15.25
CA ILE A 398 11.91 5.35 14.51
C ILE A 398 12.03 6.30 13.30
N THR A 399 10.92 6.54 12.61
CA THR A 399 10.90 7.45 11.44
C THR A 399 11.37 8.86 11.82
N THR A 400 11.22 9.29 13.08
CA THR A 400 11.69 10.62 13.48
C THR A 400 13.20 10.74 13.66
N THR A 401 13.94 9.63 13.65
CA THR A 401 15.37 9.60 14.00
C THR A 401 16.30 9.95 12.85
N GLU A 402 15.78 10.04 11.62
CA GLU A 402 16.51 10.39 10.41
C GLU A 402 15.75 11.44 9.59
N LYS A 403 16.45 12.13 8.66
CA LYS A 403 15.84 13.18 7.83
C LYS A 403 15.08 12.61 6.63
N GLY A 404 13.89 13.16 6.38
CA GLY A 404 12.99 12.81 5.28
C GLY A 404 12.15 11.57 5.60
N ALA A 405 10.94 11.50 5.03
CA ALA A 405 9.99 10.42 5.31
C ALA A 405 10.50 9.05 4.81
N ILE A 406 10.43 8.81 3.49
CA ILE A 406 10.76 7.50 2.89
C ILE A 406 12.13 6.93 3.32
N PRO A 407 13.22 7.73 3.35
CA PRO A 407 14.51 7.24 3.83
C PRO A 407 14.47 6.70 5.26
N ALA A 408 13.73 7.36 6.16
CA ALA A 408 13.67 7.04 7.59
C ALA A 408 12.64 5.96 7.95
N LEU A 409 11.76 5.57 7.02
CA LEU A 409 10.75 4.53 7.26
C LEU A 409 11.41 3.21 7.68
N PRO A 410 11.02 2.61 8.83
CA PRO A 410 11.65 1.42 9.36
C PRO A 410 11.13 0.14 8.72
N ASP A 411 11.94 -0.92 8.81
CA ASP A 411 11.45 -2.29 8.62
C ASP A 411 10.88 -2.87 9.91
N ARG A 412 10.23 -4.04 9.82
CA ARG A 412 9.63 -4.70 10.98
C ARG A 412 10.66 -5.03 12.06
N ALA A 413 11.87 -5.44 11.68
CA ALA A 413 12.91 -5.84 12.62
C ALA A 413 13.39 -4.67 13.48
N ALA A 414 13.54 -3.48 12.88
CA ALA A 414 13.87 -2.24 13.58
C ALA A 414 12.82 -1.88 14.63
N VAL A 415 11.52 -1.95 14.28
CA VAL A 415 10.43 -1.69 15.22
C VAL A 415 10.45 -2.68 16.39
N MET A 416 10.57 -3.98 16.10
CA MET A 416 10.62 -5.01 17.16
C MET A 416 11.85 -4.84 18.06
N SER A 417 13.00 -4.44 17.50
CA SER A 417 14.21 -4.14 18.25
C SER A 417 14.01 -2.97 19.22
N LEU A 418 13.36 -1.89 18.79
CA LEU A 418 13.02 -0.77 19.66
C LEU A 418 12.10 -1.22 20.81
N LEU A 419 11.01 -1.93 20.49
CA LEU A 419 10.05 -2.38 21.51
C LEU A 419 10.69 -3.30 22.55
N SER A 420 11.58 -4.19 22.15
CA SER A 420 12.29 -5.09 23.08
C SER A 420 13.18 -4.34 24.07
N LYS A 421 13.82 -3.25 23.64
CA LYS A 421 14.67 -2.41 24.50
C LYS A 421 13.85 -1.62 25.51
N THR A 422 12.66 -1.15 25.12
CA THR A 422 11.78 -0.38 26.01
C THR A 422 11.10 -1.25 27.06
N GLN A 423 10.80 -2.52 26.77
CA GLN A 423 10.24 -3.47 27.74
C GLN A 423 11.28 -4.01 28.75
N ALA A 424 12.58 -3.85 28.47
CA ALA A 424 13.67 -4.27 29.34
C ALA A 424 14.10 -3.21 30.38
N LEU A 425 13.45 -2.03 30.35
CA LEU A 425 13.62 -0.90 31.29
C LEU A 425 12.40 -0.83 32.21
#